data_AF-A0A1B1CK46-F1
#
_entry.id   AF-A0A1B1CK46-F1
#
_cell.length_a   1.000
_cell.length_b   1.000
_cell.length_c   1.000
_cell.angle_alpha   90.00
_cell.angle_beta   90.00
_cell.angle_gamma   90.00
#
_symmetry.space_group_name_H-M   'P 1'
#
loop_
_entity.id
_entity.type
_entity.pdbx_description
1 polymer ?
#
loop_
_entity_poly.entity_id
_entity_poly.type
_entity_poly.pdbx_seq_one_letter_code
_entity_poly.pdbx_strand_id
1 'polypeptide(L)'
;MSAARKAFRVVVFPFRMAWFLMLIANLLVASAGCFLVAFFVAYGISLVFSYAFLPPEWTKALWQWAADLYTRSSLFKAATIAFFTLLFSAILRFWPARDPVADAAREREITGLNDDLVARRRQDALRSRLRA
;
A
#
# COMPACT_ATOMS: atom_id res chain seq x y z
N MET A 1 42.65 -31.47 -31.26
CA MET A 1 41.42 -31.03 -30.56
C MET A 1 40.70 -30.00 -31.42
N SER A 2 39.46 -30.28 -31.83
CA SER A 2 38.93 -29.95 -33.16
C SER A 2 38.32 -28.53 -33.30
N ALA A 3 38.43 -28.01 -34.52
CA ALA A 3 37.84 -26.75 -35.00
C ALA A 3 36.34 -26.58 -34.68
N ALA A 4 35.62 -27.69 -34.43
CA ALA A 4 34.22 -27.71 -33.99
C ALA A 4 33.99 -26.94 -32.68
N ARG A 5 34.93 -26.99 -31.71
CA ARG A 5 34.82 -26.24 -30.44
C ARG A 5 34.99 -24.72 -30.64
N LYS A 6 35.72 -24.32 -31.68
CA LYS A 6 35.96 -22.91 -32.05
C LYS A 6 34.74 -22.34 -32.78
N ALA A 7 34.16 -23.11 -33.70
CA ALA A 7 32.91 -22.76 -34.39
C ALA A 7 31.71 -22.63 -33.42
N PHE A 8 31.59 -23.55 -32.46
CA PHE A 8 30.54 -23.48 -31.43
C PHE A 8 30.67 -22.22 -30.56
N ARG A 9 31.90 -21.78 -30.27
CA ARG A 9 32.15 -20.55 -29.51
C ARG A 9 31.78 -19.29 -30.30
N VAL A 10 31.98 -19.27 -31.61
CA VAL A 10 31.61 -18.13 -32.48
C VAL A 10 30.10 -17.95 -32.59
N VAL A 11 29.31 -19.02 -32.49
CA VAL A 11 27.84 -18.95 -32.53
C VAL A 11 27.23 -18.72 -31.13
N VAL A 12 27.81 -19.33 -30.09
CA VAL A 12 27.30 -19.19 -28.71
C VAL A 12 27.66 -17.84 -28.09
N PHE A 13 28.77 -17.21 -28.49
CA PHE A 13 29.18 -15.90 -27.99
C PHE A 13 28.20 -14.76 -28.31
N PRO A 14 27.72 -14.57 -29.56
CA PRO A 14 26.71 -13.55 -29.87
C PRO A 14 25.36 -13.88 -29.23
N PHE A 15 24.99 -15.15 -29.10
CA PHE A 15 23.78 -15.56 -28.39
C PHE A 15 23.84 -15.23 -26.90
N ARG A 16 24.98 -15.50 -26.24
CA ARG A 16 25.22 -15.07 -24.85
C ARG A 16 25.22 -13.56 -24.71
N MET A 17 25.81 -12.84 -25.67
CA MET A 17 25.84 -11.37 -25.64
C MET A 17 24.44 -10.78 -25.81
N ALA A 18 23.61 -11.33 -26.69
CA ALA A 18 22.20 -10.99 -26.82
C ALA A 18 21.41 -11.30 -25.53
N TRP A 19 21.69 -12.45 -24.90
CA TRP A 19 21.10 -12.80 -23.61
C TRP A 19 21.50 -11.83 -22.48
N PHE A 20 22.78 -11.46 -22.40
CA PHE A 20 23.25 -10.45 -21.45
C PHE A 20 22.63 -9.07 -21.73
N LEU A 21 22.51 -8.68 -23.00
CA LEU A 21 21.81 -7.44 -23.38
C LEU A 21 20.35 -7.46 -22.92
N MET A 22 19.66 -8.60 -23.07
CA MET A 22 18.29 -8.77 -22.59
C MET A 22 18.20 -8.68 -21.06
N LEU A 23 19.14 -9.29 -20.34
CA LEU A 23 19.23 -9.18 -18.88
C LEU A 23 19.51 -7.74 -18.42
N ILE A 24 20.42 -7.04 -19.11
CA ILE A 24 20.72 -5.63 -18.84
C ILE A 24 19.47 -4.78 -19.08
N ALA A 25 18.80 -4.96 -20.21
CA ALA A 25 17.55 -4.24 -20.49
C ALA A 25 16.50 -4.50 -19.42
N ASN A 26 16.33 -5.74 -18.97
CA ASN A 26 15.39 -6.08 -17.90
C ASN A 26 15.79 -5.45 -16.56
N LEU A 27 17.08 -5.43 -16.24
CA LEU A 27 17.59 -4.75 -15.05
C LEU A 27 17.38 -3.24 -15.12
N LEU A 28 17.52 -2.62 -16.31
CA LEU A 28 17.22 -1.22 -16.52
C LEU A 28 15.73 -0.94 -16.31
N VAL A 29 14.84 -1.77 -16.86
CA VAL A 29 13.40 -1.62 -16.69
C VAL A 29 13.02 -1.79 -15.21
N ALA A 30 13.55 -2.81 -14.54
CA ALA A 30 13.29 -3.06 -13.13
C ALA A 30 13.83 -1.93 -12.23
N SER A 31 15.04 -1.44 -12.51
CA SER A 31 15.62 -0.33 -11.75
C SER A 31 14.87 0.98 -11.99
N ALA A 32 14.50 1.30 -13.24
CA ALA A 32 13.67 2.46 -13.55
C ALA A 32 12.31 2.40 -12.84
N GLY A 33 11.65 1.24 -12.85
CA GLY A 33 10.41 1.03 -12.10
C GLY A 33 10.60 1.21 -10.59
N CYS A 34 11.68 0.68 -10.02
CA CYS A 34 12.02 0.83 -8.61
C CYS A 34 12.28 2.30 -8.23
N PHE A 35 13.07 3.02 -9.05
CA PHE A 35 13.29 4.45 -8.85
C PHE A 35 11.99 5.24 -8.93
N LEU A 36 11.12 4.93 -9.89
CA LEU A 36 9.82 5.58 -10.03
C LEU A 36 8.98 5.39 -8.76
N VAL A 37 8.90 4.16 -8.24
CA VAL A 37 8.24 3.87 -6.96
C VAL A 37 8.86 4.68 -5.83
N ALA A 38 10.19 4.66 -5.68
CA ALA A 38 10.89 5.39 -4.63
C ALA A 38 10.64 6.91 -4.70
N PHE A 39 10.64 7.50 -5.90
CA PHE A 39 10.32 8.91 -6.11
C PHE A 39 8.90 9.25 -5.67
N PHE A 40 7.92 8.44 -6.03
CA PHE A 40 6.53 8.67 -5.61
C PHE A 40 6.33 8.47 -4.10
N VAL A 41 7.00 7.50 -3.48
CA VAL A 41 7.01 7.36 -2.00
C VAL A 41 7.62 8.60 -1.35
N ALA A 42 8.80 9.03 -1.79
CA ALA A 42 9.47 10.21 -1.26
C ALA A 42 8.62 11.47 -1.45
N TYR A 43 7.99 11.64 -2.62
CA TYR A 43 7.03 12.71 -2.89
C TYR A 43 5.88 12.70 -1.89
N GLY A 44 5.25 11.53 -1.67
CA GLY A 44 4.17 11.39 -0.68
C GLY A 44 4.61 11.74 0.74
N ILE A 45 5.79 11.28 1.16
CA ILE A 45 6.36 11.60 2.48
C ILE A 45 6.61 13.11 2.60
N SER A 46 7.30 13.71 1.63
CA SER A 46 7.54 15.16 1.61
C SER A 46 6.24 15.96 1.63
N LEU A 47 5.19 15.48 0.96
CA LEU A 47 3.89 16.13 0.97
C LEU A 47 3.26 16.07 2.37
N VAL A 48 3.24 14.90 3.02
CA VAL A 48 2.75 14.75 4.40
C VAL A 48 3.53 15.64 5.37
N PHE A 49 4.86 15.66 5.28
CA PHE A 49 5.70 16.54 6.10
C PHE A 49 5.40 18.02 5.84
N SER A 50 5.22 18.41 4.57
CA SER A 50 4.89 19.81 4.25
C SER A 50 3.56 20.23 4.85
N TYR A 51 2.53 19.38 4.75
CA TYR A 51 1.22 19.69 5.34
C TYR A 51 1.21 19.62 6.87
N ALA A 52 2.08 18.81 7.49
CA ALA A 52 2.15 18.68 8.93
C ALA A 52 2.98 19.80 9.60
N PHE A 53 4.03 20.30 8.94
CA PHE A 53 5.01 21.20 9.56
C PHE A 53 5.07 22.60 8.95
N LEU A 54 4.66 22.78 7.69
CA LEU A 54 4.73 24.10 7.04
C LEU A 54 3.37 24.81 7.06
N PRO A 55 3.36 26.16 7.12
CA PRO A 55 2.13 26.92 6.96
C PRO A 55 1.50 26.67 5.57
N PRO A 56 0.16 26.74 5.45
CA PRO A 56 -0.55 26.40 4.22
C PRO A 56 -0.08 27.19 3.00
N GLU A 57 0.25 28.47 3.18
CA GLU A 57 0.74 29.36 2.13
C GLU A 57 2.07 28.87 1.54
N TRP A 58 2.99 28.45 2.41
CA TRP A 58 4.30 27.93 2.00
C TRP A 58 4.19 26.58 1.32
N THR A 59 3.35 25.69 1.84
CA THR A 59 3.06 24.39 1.25
C THR A 59 2.43 24.57 -0.14
N LYS A 60 1.48 25.49 -0.29
CA LYS A 60 0.84 25.76 -1.58
C LYS A 60 1.84 26.26 -2.62
N ALA A 61 2.70 27.23 -2.25
CA ALA A 61 3.74 27.73 -3.14
C ALA A 61 4.75 26.65 -3.55
N LEU A 62 5.18 25.80 -2.60
CA LEU A 62 6.13 24.70 -2.83
C LEU A 62 5.58 23.62 -3.76
N TRP A 63 4.29 23.32 -3.69
CA TRP A 63 3.67 22.24 -4.47
C TRP A 63 2.90 22.73 -5.70
N GLN A 64 2.90 24.03 -5.98
CA GLN A 64 2.16 24.61 -7.11
C GLN A 64 2.62 24.04 -8.45
N TRP A 65 3.92 23.86 -8.65
CA TRP A 65 4.47 23.24 -9.86
C TRP A 65 3.96 21.80 -10.06
N ALA A 66 3.79 21.04 -8.97
CA ALA A 66 3.26 19.68 -9.03
C ALA A 66 1.76 19.67 -9.33
N ALA A 67 1.01 20.64 -8.79
CA ALA A 67 -0.40 20.84 -9.10
C ALA A 67 -0.61 21.25 -10.57
N ASP A 68 0.23 22.13 -11.09
CA ASP A 68 0.21 22.54 -12.49
C ASP A 68 0.57 21.37 -13.42
N LEU A 69 1.53 20.53 -13.03
CA LEU A 69 1.90 19.34 -13.79
C LEU A 69 0.77 18.30 -13.79
N TYR A 70 0.09 18.12 -12.66
CA TYR A 70 -1.07 17.24 -12.51
C TYR A 70 -2.27 17.68 -13.35
N THR A 71 -2.48 18.98 -13.52
CA THR A 71 -3.56 19.51 -14.36
C THR A 71 -3.22 19.46 -15.85
N ARG A 72 -1.96 19.71 -16.23
CA ARG A 72 -1.53 19.73 -17.65
C ARG A 72 -1.27 18.35 -18.24
N SER A 73 -0.78 17.40 -17.46
CA SER A 73 -0.35 16.08 -17.95
C SER A 73 -1.30 14.97 -17.51
N SER A 74 -2.06 14.43 -18.46
CA SER A 74 -2.92 13.25 -18.25
C SER A 74 -2.12 12.01 -17.86
N LEU A 75 -0.92 11.84 -18.41
CA LEU A 75 -0.01 10.74 -18.08
C LEU A 75 0.49 10.83 -16.64
N PHE A 76 0.90 12.03 -16.21
CA PHE A 76 1.32 12.23 -14.82
C PHE A 76 0.15 11.93 -13.88
N LYS A 77 -1.03 12.50 -14.16
CA LYS A 77 -2.25 12.25 -13.39
C LYS A 77 -2.59 10.76 -13.28
N ALA A 78 -2.56 10.02 -14.40
CA ALA A 78 -2.84 8.59 -14.40
C ALA A 78 -1.79 7.81 -13.58
N ALA A 79 -0.50 8.14 -13.73
CA ALA A 79 0.58 7.51 -12.97
C ALA A 79 0.45 7.78 -11.47
N THR A 80 0.15 9.02 -11.06
CA THR A 80 -0.06 9.38 -9.65
C THR A 80 -1.23 8.62 -9.05
N ILE A 81 -2.38 8.56 -9.76
CA ILE A 81 -3.56 7.83 -9.29
C ILE A 81 -3.24 6.34 -9.16
N ALA A 82 -2.71 5.72 -10.22
CA ALA A 82 -2.37 4.30 -10.21
C ALA A 82 -1.39 3.95 -9.09
N PHE A 83 -0.35 4.78 -8.89
CA PHE A 83 0.62 4.59 -7.81
C PHE A 83 -0.05 4.61 -6.44
N PHE A 84 -0.82 5.66 -6.12
CA PHE A 84 -1.48 5.75 -4.83
C PHE A 84 -2.52 4.65 -4.64
N THR A 85 -3.29 4.30 -5.67
CA THR A 85 -4.24 3.18 -5.60
C THR A 85 -3.54 1.87 -5.31
N LEU A 86 -2.41 1.57 -5.96
CA LEU A 86 -1.63 0.36 -5.70
C LEU A 86 -1.02 0.38 -4.30
N LEU A 87 -0.48 1.52 -3.86
CA LEU A 87 0.09 1.71 -2.54
C LEU A 87 -0.97 1.48 -1.45
N PHE A 88 -2.12 2.15 -1.55
CA PHE A 88 -3.23 1.97 -0.61
C PHE A 88 -3.83 0.58 -0.71
N SER A 89 -3.91 -0.03 -1.90
CA SER A 89 -4.39 -1.41 -2.04
C SER A 89 -3.45 -2.40 -1.35
N ALA A 90 -2.14 -2.20 -1.44
CA ALA A 90 -1.16 -3.01 -0.72
C ALA A 90 -1.33 -2.81 0.79
N ILE A 91 -1.41 -1.56 1.26
CA ILE A 91 -1.62 -1.24 2.68
C ILE A 91 -2.93 -1.84 3.19
N LEU A 92 -4.03 -1.69 2.46
CA LEU A 92 -5.35 -2.23 2.81
C LEU A 92 -5.37 -3.76 2.79
N ARG A 93 -4.59 -4.40 1.93
CA ARG A 93 -4.41 -5.86 1.93
C ARG A 93 -3.65 -6.37 3.16
N PHE A 94 -2.73 -5.57 3.69
CA PHE A 94 -2.00 -5.86 4.93
C PHE A 94 -2.71 -5.33 6.18
N TRP A 95 -3.69 -4.43 6.04
CA TRP A 95 -4.57 -4.05 7.11
C TRP A 95 -5.36 -5.29 7.51
N PRO A 96 -5.44 -5.67 8.79
CA PRO A 96 -6.34 -6.72 9.21
C PRO A 96 -7.73 -6.17 8.89
N ALA A 97 -8.30 -6.61 7.77
CA ALA A 97 -9.71 -6.45 7.51
C ALA A 97 -10.37 -7.00 8.77
N ARG A 98 -10.99 -6.11 9.56
CA ARG A 98 -11.90 -6.50 10.64
C ARG A 98 -12.73 -7.63 10.08
N ASP A 99 -12.51 -8.84 10.59
CA ASP A 99 -13.22 -10.01 10.09
C ASP A 99 -14.68 -9.77 10.48
N PRO A 100 -15.57 -9.43 9.54
CA PRO A 100 -16.92 -8.99 9.89
C PRO A 100 -17.67 -10.11 10.63
N VAL A 101 -17.24 -11.35 10.41
CA VAL A 101 -17.73 -12.54 11.10
C VAL A 101 -17.18 -12.62 12.53
N ALA A 102 -15.89 -12.36 12.75
CA ALA A 102 -15.30 -12.37 14.09
C ALA A 102 -15.81 -11.20 14.94
N ASP A 103 -15.97 -10.03 14.33
CA ASP A 103 -16.54 -8.85 14.99
C ASP A 103 -18.03 -9.07 15.32
N ALA A 104 -18.83 -9.64 14.42
CA ALA A 104 -20.23 -9.96 14.70
C ALA A 104 -20.40 -11.06 15.77
N ALA A 105 -19.50 -12.04 15.80
CA ALA A 105 -19.50 -13.06 16.86
C ALA A 105 -19.16 -12.45 18.23
N ARG A 106 -18.15 -11.57 18.26
CA ARG A 106 -17.74 -10.85 19.47
C ARG A 106 -18.82 -9.89 19.96
N GLU A 107 -19.51 -9.23 19.05
CA GLU A 107 -20.61 -8.32 19.40
C GLU A 107 -21.83 -9.07 19.95
N ARG A 108 -22.13 -10.26 19.42
CA ARG A 108 -23.15 -11.17 19.98
C ARG A 108 -22.78 -11.66 21.38
N GLU A 109 -21.51 -12.01 21.60
CA GLU A 109 -21.02 -12.46 22.91
C GLU A 109 -21.13 -11.35 23.97
N ILE A 110 -20.73 -10.12 23.62
CA ILE A 110 -20.85 -8.95 24.49
C ILE A 110 -22.32 -8.64 24.80
N THR A 111 -23.21 -8.74 23.81
CA THR A 111 -24.65 -8.49 24.00
C THR A 111 -25.26 -9.52 24.95
N GLY A 112 -24.93 -10.80 24.78
CA GLY A 112 -25.39 -11.87 25.67
C GLY A 112 -24.94 -11.70 27.12
N LEU A 113 -23.67 -11.32 27.33
CA LEU A 113 -23.15 -11.03 28.67
C LEU A 113 -23.85 -9.84 29.32
N ASN A 114 -24.20 -8.82 28.55
CA ASN A 114 -24.89 -7.64 29.05
C ASN A 114 -26.34 -7.95 29.45
N ASP A 115 -27.05 -8.75 28.64
CA ASP A 115 -28.41 -9.18 28.95
C ASP A 115 -28.46 -10.02 30.24
N ASP A 116 -27.48 -10.90 30.45
CA ASP A 116 -27.35 -11.68 31.69
C ASP A 116 -27.10 -10.79 32.91
N LEU A 117 -26.26 -9.75 32.77
CA LEU A 117 -26.02 -8.78 33.84
C LEU A 117 -27.28 -7.95 34.17
N VAL A 118 -28.06 -7.56 33.16
CA VAL A 118 -29.33 -6.86 33.34
C VAL A 118 -30.38 -7.75 34.01
N ALA A 119 -30.46 -9.03 33.61
CA ALA A 119 -31.36 -10.00 34.21
C ALA A 119 -31.03 -10.23 35.69
N ARG A 120 -29.75 -10.36 36.05
CA ARG A 120 -29.30 -10.47 37.45
C ARG A 120 -29.65 -9.24 38.27
N ARG A 121 -29.40 -8.03 37.76
CA ARG A 121 -29.79 -6.78 38.45
C ARG A 121 -31.29 -6.70 38.71
N ARG A 122 -32.12 -7.14 37.76
CA ARG A 122 -33.59 -7.17 37.94
C ARG A 122 -34.01 -8.17 39.02
N GLN A 123 -33.39 -9.35 39.07
CA GLN A 123 -33.66 -10.33 40.13
C GLN A 123 -33.25 -9.81 41.50
N ASP A 124 -32.12 -9.14 41.61
CA ASP A 124 -31.66 -8.56 42.88
C ASP A 124 -32.55 -7.38 43.33
N ALA A 125 -33.03 -6.56 42.39
CA ALA A 125 -34.01 -5.51 42.67
C ALA A 125 -35.37 -6.07 43.13
N LEU A 126 -35.82 -7.19 42.57
CA LEU A 126 -37.05 -7.87 42.99
C LEU A 126 -36.87 -8.54 44.36
N ARG A 127 -35.73 -9.19 44.61
CA ARG A 127 -35.42 -9.81 45.91
C ARG A 127 -35.27 -8.80 47.04
N SER A 128 -34.68 -7.63 46.77
CA SER A 128 -34.58 -6.56 47.76
C SER A 128 -35.94 -5.96 48.10
N ARG A 129 -36.83 -5.80 47.11
CA ARG A 129 -38.22 -5.37 47.35
C ARG A 129 -39.07 -6.39 48.10
N LEU A 130 -38.80 -7.69 47.96
CA LEU A 130 -39.52 -8.73 48.71
C LEU A 130 -38.99 -8.93 50.15
N ARG A 131 -37.82 -8.35 50.48
CA ARG A 131 -37.21 -8.39 51.82
C ARG A 131 -37.44 -7.11 52.62
N ALA A 132 -37.98 -6.06 52.00
CA ALA A 132 -38.40 -4.81 52.63
C ALA A 132 -39.89 -4.90 52.97
#